data_AF-A0A090BUP3-F1
#
_entry.id   AF-A0A090BUP3-F1
#
_cell.length_a   1.000
_cell.length_b   1.000
_cell.length_c   1.000
_cell.angle_alpha   90.00
_cell.angle_beta   90.00
_cell.angle_gamma   90.00
#
_symmetry.space_group_name_H-M   'P 1'
#
loop_
_entity.id
_entity.type
_entity.pdbx_description
1 polymer ?
#
loop_
_entity_poly.entity_id
_entity_poly.type
_entity_poly.pdbx_seq_one_letter_code
_entity_poly.pdbx_strand_id
1 'polypeptide(L)'
;MSNIPQFETFFKQVTELLPKNLLGLHRDLEKNLRVALEATLRRMNLVTREEFEVQKAVLERTRVRLEILEAKVAALEATYSPQSQTPEPSE
;
A
#
# COMPACT_ATOMS: atom_id res chain seq x y z
N MET A 1 1.13 20.02 -8.59
CA MET A 1 0.92 19.80 -10.04
C MET A 1 1.92 18.74 -10.48
N SER A 2 1.52 17.46 -10.48
CA SER A 2 2.48 16.36 -10.67
C SER A 2 2.08 15.51 -11.87
N ASN A 3 2.81 15.80 -12.96
CA ASN A 3 3.21 14.97 -14.10
C ASN A 3 2.48 13.61 -14.30
N ILE A 4 1.84 13.45 -15.46
CA ILE A 4 1.21 12.21 -15.97
C ILE A 4 2.09 11.53 -17.08
N PRO A 5 3.42 11.39 -16.98
CA PRO A 5 4.24 10.82 -18.06
C PRO A 5 4.05 9.30 -18.22
N GLN A 6 3.60 8.61 -17.17
CA GLN A 6 3.40 7.16 -17.19
C GLN A 6 2.18 6.75 -18.02
N PHE A 7 1.12 7.56 -18.01
CA PHE A 7 -0.10 7.29 -18.79
C PHE A 7 0.16 7.44 -20.29
N GLU A 8 0.85 8.50 -20.69
CA GLU A 8 1.25 8.73 -22.08
C GLU A 8 2.15 7.62 -22.61
N THR A 9 3.05 7.10 -21.77
CA THR A 9 3.96 6.01 -22.13
C THR A 9 3.19 4.69 -22.31
N PHE A 10 2.29 4.38 -21.38
CA PHE A 10 1.43 3.20 -21.47
C PHE A 10 0.52 3.27 -22.70
N PHE A 11 -0.07 4.44 -22.95
CA PHE A 11 -0.96 4.65 -24.08
C PHE A 11 -0.21 4.46 -25.41
N LYS A 12 1.00 5.01 -25.54
CA LYS A 12 1.86 4.78 -26.71
C LYS A 12 2.21 3.30 -26.92
N GLN A 13 2.57 2.59 -25.86
CA GLN A 13 2.89 1.16 -25.95
C GLN A 13 1.68 0.32 -26.38
N VAL A 14 0.50 0.63 -25.86
CA VAL A 14 -0.75 -0.06 -26.25
C VAL A 14 -1.11 0.27 -27.71
N THR A 15 -0.95 1.52 -28.13
CA THR A 15 -1.19 1.96 -29.51
C THR A 15 -0.21 1.33 -30.51
N GLU A 16 1.07 1.18 -30.15
CA GLU A 16 2.09 0.55 -31.00
C GLU A 16 1.84 -0.94 -31.27
N LEU A 17 1.10 -1.61 -30.37
CA LEU A 17 0.70 -3.01 -30.51
C LEU A 17 -0.61 -3.19 -31.29
N LEU A 18 -1.30 -2.11 -31.67
CA LEU A 18 -2.55 -2.19 -32.44
C LEU A 18 -2.31 -2.30 -33.96
N PRO A 19 -3.06 -3.16 -34.66
CA PRO A 19 -2.99 -3.29 -36.12
C PRO A 19 -3.21 -1.96 -36.86
N LYS A 20 -2.37 -1.65 -37.86
CA LYS A 20 -2.37 -0.37 -38.61
C LYS A 20 -3.71 -0.02 -39.28
N ASN A 21 -4.54 -1.02 -39.54
CA ASN A 21 -5.91 -0.90 -40.05
C ASN A 21 -6.92 -0.28 -39.07
N LEU A 22 -6.55 -0.10 -37.79
CA LEU A 22 -7.35 0.62 -36.79
C LEU A 22 -6.92 2.09 -36.60
N LEU A 23 -5.86 2.55 -37.28
CA LEU A 23 -5.31 3.91 -37.13
C LEU A 23 -6.30 5.03 -37.53
N GLY A 24 -7.22 4.78 -38.46
CA GLY A 24 -8.26 5.73 -38.86
C GLY A 24 -9.37 5.93 -37.82
N LEU A 25 -9.60 4.91 -36.97
CA LEU A 25 -10.55 4.94 -35.86
C LEU A 25 -9.87 5.27 -34.51
N HIS A 26 -8.56 5.50 -34.54
CA HIS A 26 -7.71 5.64 -33.37
C HIS A 26 -8.17 6.76 -32.44
N ARG A 27 -8.53 7.93 -32.96
CA ARG A 27 -8.87 9.09 -32.13
C ARG A 27 -10.18 8.91 -31.37
N ASP A 28 -11.15 8.24 -31.98
CA ASP A 28 -12.44 7.97 -31.33
C ASP A 28 -12.35 6.78 -30.37
N LEU A 29 -11.56 5.75 -30.71
CA LEU A 29 -11.23 4.67 -29.79
C LEU A 29 -10.46 5.18 -28.56
N GLU A 30 -9.44 6.00 -28.76
CA GLU A 30 -8.67 6.65 -27.70
C GLU A 30 -9.57 7.44 -26.75
N LYS A 31 -10.47 8.27 -27.30
CA LYS A 31 -11.43 9.03 -26.51
C LYS A 31 -12.37 8.13 -25.70
N ASN A 32 -12.92 7.10 -26.34
CA ASN A 32 -13.83 6.16 -25.68
C ASN A 32 -13.14 5.32 -24.61
N LEU A 33 -11.90 4.87 -24.87
CA LEU A 33 -11.08 4.16 -23.90
C LEU A 33 -10.73 5.05 -22.69
N ARG A 34 -10.39 6.32 -22.93
CA ARG A 34 -10.13 7.28 -21.86
C ARG A 34 -11.35 7.48 -20.96
N VAL A 35 -12.53 7.67 -21.56
CA VAL A 35 -13.78 7.83 -20.81
C VAL A 35 -14.14 6.56 -20.03
N ALA A 36 -14.00 5.38 -20.64
CA ALA A 36 -14.26 4.10 -19.97
C ALA A 36 -13.30 3.85 -18.80
N LEU A 37 -12.02 4.20 -18.96
CA LEU A 37 -11.01 4.08 -17.91
C LEU A 37 -11.24 5.09 -16.79
N GLU A 38 -11.55 6.35 -17.11
CA GLU A 38 -11.90 7.36 -16.11
C GLU A 38 -13.16 6.95 -15.33
N ALA A 39 -14.17 6.41 -16.00
CA ALA A 39 -15.37 5.88 -15.35
C ALA A 39 -15.07 4.69 -14.44
N THR A 40 -14.16 3.80 -14.87
CA THR A 40 -13.74 2.64 -14.07
C THR A 40 -12.91 3.07 -12.85
N LEU A 41 -11.94 3.96 -13.03
CA LEU A 41 -11.11 4.48 -11.95
C LEU A 41 -11.95 5.25 -10.92
N ARG A 42 -12.97 6.00 -11.35
CA ARG A 42 -13.95 6.64 -10.43
C ARG A 42 -14.81 5.65 -9.65
N ARG A 43 -15.04 4.46 -10.20
CA ARG A 43 -15.80 3.37 -9.52
C ARG A 43 -14.93 2.53 -8.60
N MET A 44 -13.60 2.60 -8.75
CA MET A 44 -12.69 2.02 -7.77
C MET A 44 -12.72 2.91 -6.53
N ASN A 45 -12.73 2.32 -5.33
CA ASN A 45 -12.64 3.03 -4.05
C ASN A 45 -11.20 3.57 -3.87
N LEU A 46 -10.76 4.43 -4.78
CA LEU A 46 -9.42 5.01 -4.79
C LEU A 46 -9.31 5.99 -3.63
N VAL A 47 -8.37 5.72 -2.74
CA VAL A 47 -7.95 6.70 -1.74
C VAL A 47 -7.04 7.72 -2.42
N THR A 48 -7.17 8.97 -2.03
CA THR A 48 -6.25 10.01 -2.48
C THR A 48 -4.84 9.70 -1.97
N ARG A 49 -3.82 10.21 -2.66
CA ARG A 49 -2.44 10.03 -2.22
C ARG A 49 -2.22 10.60 -0.81
N GLU A 50 -2.89 11.70 -0.48
CA GLU A 50 -2.82 12.31 0.84
C GLU A 50 -3.38 11.39 1.93
N GLU A 51 -4.56 10.81 1.73
CA GLU A 51 -5.16 9.84 2.66
C GLU A 51 -4.28 8.60 2.86
N PHE A 52 -3.65 8.12 1.79
CA PHE A 52 -2.70 7.00 1.88
C PHE A 52 -1.49 7.36 2.76
N GLU A 53 -0.89 8.52 2.57
CA GLU A 53 0.25 8.96 3.38
C GLU A 53 -0.14 9.17 4.86
N VAL A 54 -1.36 9.67 5.13
CA VAL A 54 -1.89 9.77 6.50
C VAL A 54 -2.02 8.39 7.15
N GLN A 55 -2.61 7.41 6.46
CA GLN A 55 -2.74 6.05 7.00
C GLN A 55 -1.39 5.40 7.25
N LYS A 56 -0.42 5.62 6.35
CA LYS A 56 0.96 5.16 6.53
C LYS A 56 1.60 5.78 7.78
N ALA A 57 1.43 7.08 8.00
CA ALA A 57 1.95 7.75 9.20
C ALA A 57 1.31 7.21 10.49
N VAL A 58 0.01 6.92 10.47
CA VAL A 58 -0.67 6.27 11.61
C VAL A 58 -0.06 4.89 11.87
N LEU A 59 0.16 4.09 10.82
CA LEU A 59 0.76 2.75 10.94
C LEU A 59 2.17 2.81 11.54
N GLU A 60 3.02 3.72 11.08
CA GLU A 60 4.36 3.92 11.66
C GLU A 60 4.28 4.28 13.14
N ARG A 61 3.40 5.19 13.52
CA ARG A 61 3.18 5.54 14.93
C ARG A 61 2.70 4.35 15.76
N THR A 62 1.85 3.49 15.20
CA THR A 62 1.40 2.28 15.91
C THR A 62 2.51 1.27 16.10
N ARG A 63 3.43 1.10 15.12
CA ARG A 63 4.60 0.23 15.27
C ARG A 63 5.50 0.68 16.41
N VAL A 64 5.83 1.97 16.46
CA VAL A 64 6.64 2.53 17.55
C VAL A 64 5.98 2.31 18.91
N ARG A 65 4.67 2.52 19.01
CA ARG A 65 3.92 2.28 20.25
C ARG A 65 3.91 0.80 20.66
N LEU A 66 3.83 -0.09 19.68
CA LEU A 66 3.83 -1.54 19.89
C LEU A 66 5.20 -2.00 20.41
N GLU A 67 6.30 -1.55 19.81
CA GLU A 67 7.67 -1.82 20.29
C GLU A 67 7.88 -1.36 21.74
N ILE A 68 7.41 -0.16 22.09
CA ILE A 68 7.47 0.35 23.47
C ILE A 68 6.69 -0.54 24.43
N LEU A 69 5.51 -1.02 24.01
CA LEU A 69 4.67 -1.86 24.84
C LEU A 69 5.29 -3.25 25.03
N GLU A 70 5.83 -3.85 23.97
CA GLU A 70 6.58 -5.10 24.02
C GLU A 70 7.78 -4.99 24.98
N ALA A 71 8.55 -3.90 24.91
CA ALA A 71 9.66 -3.67 25.83
C ALA A 71 9.21 -3.57 27.29
N LYS A 72 8.07 -2.91 27.55
CA LYS A 72 7.49 -2.82 28.91
C LYS A 72 7.03 -4.18 29.42
N VAL A 73 6.38 -4.98 28.56
CA VAL A 73 5.95 -6.33 28.91
C VAL A 73 7.16 -7.21 29.22
N ALA A 74 8.19 -7.20 28.37
CA ALA A 74 9.42 -7.96 28.60
C ALA A 74 10.11 -7.57 29.93
N ALA A 75 10.16 -6.28 30.26
CA ALA A 75 10.72 -5.81 31.54
C ALA A 75 9.89 -6.30 32.75
N LEU A 76 8.56 -6.32 32.63
CA LEU A 76 7.67 -6.85 33.67
C LEU A 76 7.82 -8.36 33.80
N GLU A 77 7.85 -9.10 32.69
CA GLU A 77 8.08 -10.55 32.69
C GLU A 77 9.43 -10.92 33.31
N ALA A 78 10.49 -10.15 33.03
CA ALA A 78 11.80 -10.35 33.64
C ALA A 78 11.79 -10.11 35.16
N THR A 79 10.96 -9.18 35.63
CA THR A 79 10.80 -8.87 37.07
C THR A 79 9.96 -9.94 37.79
N TYR A 80 8.99 -10.53 37.08
CA TYR A 80 8.04 -11.48 37.65
C TYR A 80 8.34 -12.94 37.33
N SER A 81 9.38 -13.25 36.55
CA SER A 81 9.83 -14.64 36.37
C SER A 81 10.25 -15.17 37.74
N PRO A 82 9.41 -15.99 38.41
CA PRO A 82 9.74 -16.51 39.71
C PRO A 82 10.97 -17.38 39.51
N GLN A 83 11.86 -17.35 40.48
CA GLN A 83 12.96 -18.31 40.57
C GLN A 83 12.37 -19.72 40.48
N SER A 84 12.42 -20.33 39.29
CA SER A 84 12.48 -21.77 39.11
C SER A 84 13.86 -22.26 39.54
N GLN A 85 14.28 -21.90 40.75
CA GLN A 85 15.31 -22.60 41.49
C GLN A 85 14.56 -23.40 42.53
N THR A 86 14.18 -24.61 42.13
CA THR A 86 13.81 -25.69 43.03
C THR A 86 14.92 -25.82 44.09
N PRO A 87 14.68 -25.61 45.39
CA PRO A 87 15.48 -26.29 46.37
C PRO A 87 15.00 -27.75 46.32
N GLU A 88 15.81 -28.61 45.71
CA GLU A 88 15.66 -30.06 45.86
C GLU A 88 15.51 -30.38 47.36
N PRO A 89 14.55 -31.22 47.76
CA PRO A 89 14.49 -31.74 49.11
C PRO A 89 15.60 -32.78 49.25
N SER A 90 16.76 -32.38 49.72
CA SER A 90 17.77 -33.33 50.20
C SER A 90 17.41 -33.77 51.61
N GLU A 91 17.08 -35.06 51.70
CA GLU A 91 16.90 -35.98 52.84
C GLU A 91 17.25 -35.49 54.26
#